data_AF-A0A350UWK5-F1
#
_entry.id   AF-A0A350UWK5-F1
#
_cell.length_a   1.000
_cell.length_b   1.000
_cell.length_c   1.000
_cell.angle_alpha   90.00
_cell.angle_beta   90.00
_cell.angle_gamma   90.00
#
_symmetry.space_group_name_H-M   'P 1'
#
loop_
_entity.id
_entity.type
_entity.pdbx_description
1 polymer ?
#
loop_
_entity_poly.entity_id
_entity_poly.type
_entity_poly.pdbx_seq_one_letter_code
_entity_poly.pdbx_strand_id
1 'polypeptide(L)'
;MLIFKNNIYDRQEMGLTRHSPTPDIEYDELFNPLHLLEVVLDEENDVLEFLERQPQEYWREDANKFYPEAQKIGSRSIFRNLQRILKDGLDDQLTWYNMNTYHFCFLYDILIRYAFNYNHDSAKERLNSLPEIKGKSLQIESFLKDYFFNTVFLMDEDKYNTLTREEKLEVGYDCPCQFAVINALAPTKEEMELQSSRSYPYSIYV
;
A
#
# COMPACT_ATOMS: atom_id res chain seq x y z
N MET A 1 -1.52 -14.46 0.90
CA MET A 1 -1.26 -13.60 2.04
C MET A 1 -0.12 -12.68 1.69
N LEU A 2 -0.33 -11.37 1.70
CA LEU A 2 0.68 -10.38 1.37
C LEU A 2 1.63 -10.13 2.55
N ILE A 3 2.93 -10.09 2.27
CA ILE A 3 3.94 -9.80 3.28
C ILE A 3 4.12 -8.28 3.42
N PHE A 4 3.80 -7.78 4.61
CA PHE A 4 4.14 -6.44 5.10
C PHE A 4 5.20 -6.53 6.20
N LYS A 5 5.71 -5.38 6.66
CA LYS A 5 6.67 -5.30 7.78
C LYS A 5 6.13 -5.91 9.07
N ASN A 6 4.87 -5.64 9.40
CA ASN A 6 4.12 -6.33 10.46
C ASN A 6 3.04 -7.19 9.84
N ASN A 7 2.65 -8.25 10.54
CA ASN A 7 1.64 -9.18 10.06
C ASN A 7 0.25 -8.53 10.07
N ILE A 8 -0.36 -8.37 8.89
CA ILE A 8 -1.71 -7.81 8.75
C ILE A 8 -2.82 -8.84 9.06
N TYR A 9 -2.48 -10.13 9.07
CA TYR A 9 -3.44 -11.23 9.22
C TYR A 9 -3.59 -11.70 10.68
N ASP A 10 -2.60 -11.44 11.53
CA ASP A 10 -2.61 -11.85 12.93
C ASP A 10 -2.84 -10.65 13.87
N ARG A 11 -3.99 -10.67 14.55
CA ARG A 11 -4.33 -9.67 15.58
C ARG A 11 -3.63 -9.91 16.91
N GLN A 12 -3.08 -11.11 17.17
CA GLN A 12 -2.43 -11.45 18.44
C GLN A 12 -0.95 -11.06 18.49
N GLU A 13 -0.22 -11.10 17.36
CA GLU A 13 1.15 -10.53 17.25
C GLU A 13 1.17 -9.00 17.43
N MET A 14 0.05 -8.31 17.18
CA MET A 14 -0.12 -6.88 17.51
C MET A 14 -0.17 -6.60 19.02
N GLY A 15 -0.38 -7.63 19.85
CA GLY A 15 -0.58 -7.53 21.29
C GLY A 15 0.67 -7.61 22.17
N LEU A 16 1.86 -7.80 21.60
CA LEU A 16 3.09 -7.85 22.38
C LEU A 16 4.15 -6.94 21.75
N THR A 17 4.39 -5.81 22.41
CA THR A 17 5.57 -4.95 22.27
C THR A 17 5.66 -4.10 21.01
N ARG A 18 4.90 -3.00 20.94
CA ARG A 18 5.42 -1.78 20.31
C ARG A 18 4.70 -0.58 20.90
N HIS A 19 5.50 0.40 21.34
CA HIS A 19 4.99 1.70 21.74
C HIS A 19 4.23 2.29 20.55
N SER A 20 2.92 2.27 20.64
CA SER A 20 2.08 2.90 19.64
C SER A 20 2.47 4.39 19.53
N PRO A 21 2.72 4.90 18.30
CA PRO A 21 2.93 6.32 18.09
C PRO A 21 1.62 7.12 18.21
N THR A 22 0.47 6.45 18.22
CA THR A 22 -0.86 7.05 18.34
C THR A 22 -1.21 7.22 19.83
N PRO A 23 -1.70 8.40 20.26
CA PRO A 23 -2.06 8.63 21.66
C PRO A 23 -3.32 7.88 22.11
N ASP A 24 -3.94 7.08 21.23
CA ASP A 24 -5.23 6.42 21.43
C ASP A 24 -5.07 4.89 21.40
N ILE A 25 -4.80 4.32 22.58
CA ILE A 25 -4.61 2.88 22.78
C ILE A 25 -5.81 2.06 22.26
N GLU A 26 -7.03 2.60 22.41
CA GLU A 26 -8.24 1.93 21.93
C GLU A 26 -8.29 1.87 20.40
N TYR A 27 -7.75 2.88 19.71
CA TYR A 27 -7.66 2.85 18.24
C TYR A 27 -6.76 1.70 17.78
N ASP A 28 -5.57 1.56 18.39
CA ASP A 28 -4.58 0.57 17.95
C ASP A 28 -5.02 -0.87 18.23
N GLU A 29 -5.74 -1.09 19.34
CA GLU A 29 -6.33 -2.38 19.67
C GLU A 29 -7.44 -2.79 18.70
N LEU A 30 -8.17 -1.82 18.14
CA LEU A 30 -9.34 -2.09 17.30
C LEU A 30 -9.04 -2.06 15.81
N PHE A 31 -8.03 -1.30 15.38
CA PHE A 31 -7.71 -1.09 13.99
C PHE A 31 -7.35 -2.40 13.28
N ASN A 32 -8.03 -2.68 12.16
CA ASN A 32 -7.83 -3.89 11.38
C ASN A 32 -7.11 -3.57 10.06
N PRO A 33 -5.80 -3.80 9.94
CA PRO A 33 -5.03 -3.47 8.74
C PRO A 33 -5.49 -4.28 7.51
N LEU A 34 -5.89 -5.54 7.70
CA LEU A 34 -6.39 -6.39 6.63
C LEU A 34 -7.69 -5.83 6.04
N HIS A 35 -8.65 -5.49 6.92
CA HIS A 35 -9.92 -4.92 6.49
C HIS A 35 -9.76 -3.57 5.79
N LEU A 36 -8.83 -2.73 6.24
CA LEU A 36 -8.48 -1.50 5.51
C LEU A 36 -8.06 -1.81 4.07
N LEU A 37 -7.15 -2.77 3.87
CA LEU A 37 -6.65 -3.10 2.53
C LEU A 37 -7.73 -3.71 1.64
N GLU A 38 -8.60 -4.56 2.20
CA GLU A 38 -9.76 -5.14 1.51
C GLU A 38 -10.68 -4.03 0.98
N VAL A 39 -11.11 -3.11 1.87
CA VAL A 39 -12.02 -2.02 1.52
C VAL A 39 -11.39 -1.07 0.49
N VAL A 40 -10.12 -0.70 0.68
CA VAL A 40 -9.41 0.21 -0.22
C VAL A 40 -9.28 -0.40 -1.63
N LEU A 41 -8.92 -1.69 -1.72
CA LEU A 41 -8.79 -2.36 -3.02
C LEU A 41 -10.13 -2.67 -3.67
N ASP A 42 -11.21 -2.81 -2.89
CA ASP A 42 -12.57 -2.91 -3.42
C ASP A 42 -13.04 -1.58 -4.02
N GLU A 43 -12.92 -0.48 -3.29
CA GLU A 43 -13.29 0.87 -3.76
C GLU A 43 -12.47 1.28 -5.00
N GLU A 44 -11.23 0.82 -5.08
CA GLU A 44 -10.35 1.11 -6.20
C GLU A 44 -10.90 0.62 -7.56
N ASN A 45 -11.75 -0.43 -7.55
CA ASN A 45 -12.40 -0.90 -8.78
C ASN A 45 -13.31 0.20 -9.37
N ASP A 46 -14.10 0.84 -8.52
CA ASP A 46 -15.05 1.88 -8.92
C ASP A 46 -14.31 3.12 -9.43
N VAL A 47 -13.16 3.45 -8.81
CA VAL A 47 -12.30 4.55 -9.24
C VAL A 47 -11.71 4.28 -10.63
N LEU A 48 -11.16 3.09 -10.85
CA LEU A 48 -10.61 2.72 -12.15
C LEU A 48 -11.70 2.66 -13.24
N GLU A 49 -12.89 2.15 -12.92
CA GLU A 49 -14.06 2.21 -13.82
C GLU A 49 -14.49 3.64 -14.13
N PHE A 50 -14.53 4.51 -13.13
CA PHE A 50 -14.84 5.93 -13.32
C PHE A 50 -13.85 6.60 -14.28
N LEU A 51 -12.55 6.35 -14.09
CA LEU A 51 -11.48 6.88 -14.93
C LEU A 51 -11.53 6.35 -16.37
N GLU A 52 -12.07 5.15 -16.59
CA GLU A 52 -12.27 4.62 -17.94
C GLU A 52 -13.40 5.28 -18.71
N ARG A 53 -14.41 5.79 -17.99
CA ARG A 53 -15.54 6.49 -18.59
C ARG A 53 -15.21 7.94 -18.95
N GLN A 54 -14.08 8.48 -18.47
CA GLN A 54 -13.65 9.84 -18.78
C GLN A 54 -13.18 9.97 -20.24
N PRO A 55 -13.36 11.14 -20.87
CA PRO A 55 -12.78 11.44 -22.18
C PRO A 55 -11.25 11.26 -22.20
N GLN A 56 -10.72 10.73 -23.31
CA GLN A 56 -9.29 10.37 -23.41
C GLN A 56 -8.34 11.56 -23.19
N GLU A 57 -8.78 12.76 -23.56
CA GLU A 57 -8.03 14.00 -23.43
C GLU A 57 -7.72 14.39 -21.98
N TYR A 58 -8.47 13.88 -20.99
CA TYR A 58 -8.24 14.17 -19.56
C TYR A 58 -7.54 13.03 -18.81
N TRP A 59 -7.26 11.90 -19.46
CA TRP A 59 -6.74 10.72 -18.78
C TRP A 59 -5.40 10.97 -18.07
N ARG A 60 -4.56 11.86 -18.60
CA ARG A 60 -3.26 12.15 -17.99
C ARG A 60 -3.44 12.97 -16.72
N GLU A 61 -4.24 14.02 -16.79
CA GLU A 61 -4.55 14.91 -15.67
C GLU A 61 -5.28 14.15 -14.56
N ASP A 62 -6.22 13.28 -14.93
CA ASP A 62 -6.94 12.46 -13.97
C ASP A 62 -6.01 11.40 -13.37
N ALA A 63 -5.19 10.70 -14.15
CA ALA A 63 -4.20 9.78 -13.59
C ALA A 63 -3.26 10.48 -12.60
N ASN A 64 -2.82 11.71 -12.90
CA ASN A 64 -2.00 12.51 -11.98
C ASN A 64 -2.69 12.86 -10.67
N LYS A 65 -4.00 13.11 -10.70
CA LYS A 65 -4.78 13.45 -9.50
C LYS A 65 -5.04 12.24 -8.63
N PHE A 66 -5.36 11.10 -9.25
CA PHE A 66 -5.73 9.87 -8.54
C PHE A 66 -4.52 9.03 -8.12
N TYR A 67 -3.41 9.12 -8.87
CA TYR A 67 -2.18 8.36 -8.67
C TYR A 67 -0.93 9.24 -8.84
N PRO A 68 -0.72 10.25 -7.98
CA PRO A 68 0.39 11.19 -8.13
C PRO A 68 1.77 10.50 -8.21
N GLU A 69 1.96 9.39 -7.50
CA GLU A 69 3.21 8.64 -7.50
C GLU A 69 3.22 7.51 -8.52
N ALA A 70 2.14 6.75 -8.63
CA ALA A 70 2.08 5.58 -9.49
C ALA A 70 1.82 5.93 -10.97
N GLN A 71 1.33 7.13 -11.31
CA GLN A 71 1.18 7.54 -12.72
C GLN A 71 2.51 7.47 -13.50
N LYS A 72 3.65 7.70 -12.84
CA LYS A 72 4.96 7.66 -13.50
C LYS A 72 5.38 6.25 -13.92
N ILE A 73 4.84 5.21 -13.27
CA ILE A 73 5.18 3.81 -13.56
C ILE A 73 4.21 3.15 -14.54
N GLY A 74 3.18 3.85 -15.03
CA GLY A 74 2.37 3.24 -16.06
C GLY A 74 0.99 3.82 -16.30
N SER A 75 0.17 2.96 -16.88
CA SER A 75 -1.18 3.29 -17.33
C SER A 75 -2.22 2.55 -16.51
N ARG A 76 -3.48 2.88 -16.76
CA ARG A 76 -4.63 2.19 -16.16
C ARG A 76 -4.60 0.67 -16.30
N SER A 77 -4.08 0.14 -17.41
CA SER A 77 -3.93 -1.31 -17.59
C SER A 77 -2.98 -1.94 -16.58
N ILE A 78 -1.91 -1.22 -16.21
CA ILE A 78 -0.96 -1.63 -15.17
C ILE A 78 -1.65 -1.54 -13.81
N PHE A 79 -2.39 -0.46 -13.52
CA PHE A 79 -3.09 -0.31 -12.24
C PHE A 79 -4.16 -1.37 -12.02
N ARG A 80 -4.96 -1.71 -13.04
CA ARG A 80 -5.89 -2.85 -12.97
C ARG A 80 -5.20 -4.17 -12.69
N ASN A 81 -4.04 -4.40 -13.31
CA ASN A 81 -3.29 -5.63 -13.07
C ASN A 81 -2.72 -5.66 -11.64
N LEU A 82 -2.10 -4.58 -11.18
CA LEU A 82 -1.57 -4.47 -9.82
C LEU A 82 -2.69 -4.65 -8.78
N GLN A 83 -3.83 -3.98 -8.96
CA GLN A 83 -4.98 -4.13 -8.08
C GLN A 83 -5.47 -5.59 -8.04
N ARG A 84 -5.68 -6.22 -9.19
CA ARG A 84 -6.11 -7.63 -9.25
C ARG A 84 -5.10 -8.55 -8.54
N ILE A 85 -3.81 -8.37 -8.83
CA ILE A 85 -2.74 -9.17 -8.23
C ILE A 85 -2.70 -9.00 -6.71
N LEU A 86 -2.89 -7.78 -6.21
CA LEU A 86 -2.96 -7.49 -4.78
C LEU A 86 -4.18 -8.14 -4.12
N LYS A 87 -5.35 -8.09 -4.76
CA LYS A 87 -6.57 -8.75 -4.27
C LYS A 87 -6.41 -10.27 -4.24
N ASP A 88 -5.97 -10.86 -5.36
CA ASP A 88 -5.68 -12.30 -5.45
C ASP A 88 -4.67 -12.72 -4.35
N GLY A 89 -3.66 -11.90 -4.09
CA GLY A 89 -2.66 -12.15 -3.04
C GLY A 89 -3.17 -11.92 -1.62
N LEU A 90 -4.14 -11.04 -1.39
CA LEU A 90 -4.81 -10.89 -0.09
C LEU A 90 -5.70 -12.09 0.22
N ASP A 91 -6.43 -12.57 -0.79
CA ASP A 91 -7.42 -13.66 -0.68
C ASP A 91 -6.78 -15.05 -0.55
N ASP A 92 -5.57 -15.26 -1.04
CA ASP A 92 -4.87 -16.54 -0.88
C ASP A 92 -4.48 -16.76 0.59
N GLN A 93 -5.12 -17.69 1.29
CA GLN A 93 -4.81 -18.00 2.70
C GLN A 93 -3.68 -19.02 2.88
N LEU A 94 -3.12 -19.56 1.79
CA LEU A 94 -2.15 -20.67 1.83
C LEU A 94 -0.72 -20.22 1.52
N THR A 95 -0.56 -19.20 0.68
CA THR A 95 0.75 -18.75 0.21
C THR A 95 1.10 -17.38 0.74
N TRP A 96 2.33 -17.22 1.25
CA TRP A 96 2.90 -15.91 1.57
C TRP A 96 3.55 -15.30 0.33
N TYR A 97 3.32 -14.01 0.07
CA TYR A 97 3.78 -13.32 -1.13
C TYR A 97 4.59 -12.08 -0.80
N ASN A 98 5.80 -12.00 -1.35
CA ASN A 98 6.59 -10.78 -1.34
C ASN A 98 6.05 -9.81 -2.40
N MET A 99 5.84 -8.58 -1.96
CA MET A 99 5.58 -7.44 -2.83
C MET A 99 6.90 -6.73 -3.16
N ASN A 100 6.89 -5.97 -4.25
CA ASN A 100 7.99 -5.10 -4.64
C ASN A 100 7.53 -3.63 -4.67
N THR A 101 8.44 -2.73 -5.10
CA THR A 101 8.18 -1.30 -5.07
C THR A 101 7.01 -0.88 -5.96
N TYR A 102 6.70 -1.59 -7.06
CA TYR A 102 5.53 -1.26 -7.90
C TYR A 102 4.23 -1.43 -7.13
N HIS A 103 4.10 -2.54 -6.41
CA HIS A 103 2.95 -2.83 -5.55
C HIS A 103 2.80 -1.77 -4.46
N PHE A 104 3.89 -1.44 -3.75
CA PHE A 104 3.86 -0.46 -2.67
C PHE A 104 3.59 0.96 -3.15
N CYS A 105 4.14 1.36 -4.30
CA CYS A 105 3.87 2.67 -4.91
C CYS A 105 2.38 2.81 -5.29
N PHE A 106 1.80 1.79 -5.91
CA PHE A 106 0.37 1.78 -6.22
C PHE A 106 -0.50 1.78 -4.95
N LEU A 107 -0.19 0.90 -3.98
CA LEU A 107 -0.90 0.85 -2.70
C LEU A 107 -0.86 2.19 -1.96
N TYR A 108 0.27 2.89 -2.00
CA TYR A 108 0.44 4.18 -1.34
C TYR A 108 -0.58 5.20 -1.83
N ASP A 109 -0.70 5.40 -3.15
CA ASP A 109 -1.62 6.40 -3.71
C ASP A 109 -3.08 6.11 -3.35
N ILE A 110 -3.49 4.84 -3.48
CA ILE A 110 -4.88 4.45 -3.18
C ILE A 110 -5.19 4.59 -1.68
N LEU A 111 -4.23 4.26 -0.81
CA LEU A 111 -4.37 4.41 0.64
C LEU A 111 -4.45 5.87 1.08
N ILE A 112 -3.57 6.74 0.54
CA ILE A 112 -3.58 8.17 0.85
C ILE A 112 -4.90 8.80 0.41
N ARG A 113 -5.37 8.49 -0.80
CA ARG A 113 -6.64 9.01 -1.31
C ARG A 113 -7.83 8.50 -0.51
N TYR A 114 -7.88 7.20 -0.20
CA TYR A 114 -8.93 6.63 0.63
C TYR A 114 -8.96 7.28 2.01
N ALA A 115 -7.80 7.42 2.67
CA ALA A 115 -7.71 8.06 3.98
C ALA A 115 -8.16 9.53 3.95
N PHE A 116 -7.82 10.26 2.88
CA PHE A 116 -8.30 11.62 2.68
C PHE A 116 -9.83 11.64 2.58
N ASN A 117 -10.43 10.81 1.72
CA ASN A 117 -11.89 10.75 1.53
C ASN A 117 -12.60 10.35 2.83
N TYR A 118 -12.18 9.22 3.43
CA TYR A 118 -12.73 8.70 4.68
C TYR A 118 -12.72 9.77 5.80
N ASN A 119 -11.63 10.53 5.94
CA ASN A 119 -11.53 11.56 6.97
C ASN A 119 -12.42 12.79 6.74
N HIS A 120 -12.87 13.02 5.51
CA HIS A 120 -13.82 14.08 5.15
C HIS A 120 -15.26 13.59 5.06
N ASP A 121 -15.48 12.27 5.13
CA ASP A 121 -16.80 11.67 5.07
C ASP A 121 -17.62 11.90 6.35
N SER A 122 -18.94 11.74 6.19
CA SER A 122 -19.86 11.78 7.32
C SER A 122 -19.54 10.69 8.34
N ALA A 123 -19.92 10.90 9.61
CA ALA A 123 -19.75 9.88 10.64
C ALA A 123 -20.45 8.55 10.28
N LYS A 124 -21.56 8.61 9.55
CA LYS A 124 -22.29 7.43 9.08
C LYS A 124 -21.47 6.64 8.06
N GLU A 125 -20.92 7.32 7.05
CA GLU A 125 -20.13 6.65 6.01
C GLU A 125 -18.84 6.07 6.60
N ARG A 126 -18.17 6.81 7.49
CA ARG A 126 -17.01 6.28 8.23
C ARG A 126 -17.31 5.01 9.01
N LEU A 127 -18.45 4.97 9.71
CA LEU A 127 -18.90 3.78 10.44
C LEU A 127 -19.26 2.61 9.51
N ASN A 128 -19.73 2.88 8.30
CA ASN A 128 -20.04 1.84 7.31
C ASN A 128 -18.76 1.22 6.76
N SER A 129 -17.74 2.04 6.45
CA SER A 129 -16.51 1.58 5.80
C SER A 129 -15.52 0.93 6.76
N LEU A 130 -15.28 1.54 7.93
CA LEU A 130 -14.36 1.00 8.96
C LEU A 130 -15.05 1.01 10.34
N PRO A 131 -16.02 0.12 10.58
CA PRO A 131 -16.78 0.07 11.82
C PRO A 131 -15.90 -0.14 13.06
N GLU A 132 -14.78 -0.85 12.93
CA GLU A 132 -13.86 -1.18 14.01
C GLU A 132 -13.25 0.06 14.69
N ILE A 133 -12.99 1.14 13.92
CA ILE A 133 -12.45 2.39 14.48
C ILE A 133 -13.54 3.37 14.90
N LYS A 134 -14.82 2.94 14.92
CA LYS A 134 -15.97 3.68 15.49
C LYS A 134 -16.12 5.12 14.95
N GLY A 135 -15.78 5.34 13.69
CA GLY A 135 -15.84 6.65 13.06
C GLY A 135 -14.74 7.63 13.49
N LYS A 136 -13.70 7.18 14.20
CA LYS A 136 -12.46 7.94 14.41
C LYS A 136 -11.75 8.18 13.08
N SER A 137 -10.92 9.22 13.01
CA SER A 137 -10.11 9.51 11.83
C SER A 137 -9.10 8.39 11.57
N LEU A 138 -8.92 8.03 10.30
CA LEU A 138 -7.93 7.05 9.86
C LEU A 138 -6.53 7.66 9.97
N GLN A 139 -5.69 7.06 10.80
CA GLN A 139 -4.30 7.48 11.04
C GLN A 139 -3.37 6.84 10.01
N ILE A 140 -3.47 7.27 8.75
CA ILE A 140 -2.76 6.60 7.66
C ILE A 140 -1.23 6.66 7.80
N GLU A 141 -0.68 7.74 8.35
CA GLU A 141 0.77 7.86 8.58
C GLU A 141 1.30 6.75 9.51
N SER A 142 0.55 6.38 10.55
CA SER A 142 0.89 5.27 11.43
C SER A 142 0.87 3.94 10.67
N PHE A 143 -0.15 3.70 9.85
CA PHE A 143 -0.23 2.50 9.01
C PHE A 143 1.00 2.38 8.08
N LEU A 144 1.35 3.45 7.38
CA LEU A 144 2.50 3.45 6.46
C LEU A 144 3.80 3.11 7.20
N LYS A 145 4.01 3.70 8.39
CA LYS A 145 5.21 3.47 9.21
C LYS A 145 5.31 2.03 9.75
N ASP A 146 4.17 1.44 10.10
CA ASP A 146 4.11 0.14 10.75
C ASP A 146 4.11 -1.01 9.74
N TYR A 147 3.53 -0.82 8.55
CA TYR A 147 3.33 -1.89 7.57
C TYR A 147 4.21 -1.77 6.32
N PHE A 148 4.53 -0.58 5.82
CA PHE A 148 5.45 -0.48 4.67
C PHE A 148 6.90 -0.69 5.08
N PHE A 149 7.65 -1.39 4.22
CA PHE A 149 9.09 -1.58 4.40
C PHE A 149 9.85 -0.26 4.24
N ASN A 150 9.49 0.52 3.22
CA ASN A 150 9.95 1.89 3.01
C ASN A 150 9.02 2.60 2.01
N THR A 151 9.15 3.91 1.93
CA THR A 151 8.46 4.77 0.95
C THR A 151 9.48 5.46 0.04
N VAL A 152 10.58 4.77 -0.32
CA VAL A 152 11.68 5.38 -1.09
C VAL A 152 11.24 5.85 -2.48
N PHE A 153 10.14 5.30 -3.00
CA PHE A 153 9.54 5.73 -4.27
C PHE A 153 9.01 7.18 -4.26
N LEU A 154 8.90 7.80 -3.07
CA LEU A 154 8.62 9.24 -2.90
C LEU A 154 9.88 10.11 -3.03
N MET A 155 11.07 9.50 -3.08
CA MET A 155 12.33 10.21 -3.25
C MET A 155 12.50 10.64 -4.71
N ASP A 156 13.09 11.82 -4.88
CA ASP A 156 13.57 12.30 -6.18
C ASP A 156 14.63 11.37 -6.80
N GLU A 157 14.60 11.24 -8.13
CA GLU A 157 15.46 10.32 -8.87
C GLU A 157 16.93 10.69 -8.80
N ASP A 158 17.28 11.98 -8.89
CA ASP A 158 18.67 12.44 -8.79
C ASP A 158 19.20 12.12 -7.40
N LYS A 159 18.40 12.41 -6.36
CA LYS A 159 18.76 12.07 -4.99
C LYS A 159 18.98 10.57 -4.80
N TYR A 160 18.09 9.70 -5.30
CA TYR A 160 18.28 8.26 -5.19
C TYR A 160 19.49 7.75 -5.97
N ASN A 161 19.76 8.31 -7.14
CA ASN A 161 20.84 7.89 -8.03
C ASN A 161 22.23 8.33 -7.54
N THR A 162 22.30 9.36 -6.69
CA THR A 162 23.56 9.76 -6.04
C THR A 162 24.02 8.83 -4.92
N LEU A 163 23.11 8.07 -4.31
CA LEU A 163 23.43 7.15 -3.23
C LEU A 163 24.14 5.89 -3.78
N THR A 164 25.22 5.51 -3.12
CA THR A 164 25.90 4.22 -3.31
C THR A 164 25.01 3.06 -2.88
N ARG A 165 25.40 1.83 -3.24
CA ARG A 165 24.67 0.63 -2.82
C ARG A 165 24.69 0.47 -1.30
N GLU A 166 25.84 0.74 -0.69
CA GLU A 166 26.05 0.61 0.75
C GLU A 166 25.16 1.59 1.52
N GLU A 167 25.13 2.86 1.10
CA GLU A 167 24.26 3.88 1.70
C GLU A 167 22.77 3.52 1.58
N LYS A 168 22.35 2.94 0.43
CA LYS A 168 20.97 2.46 0.25
C LYS A 168 20.62 1.34 1.23
N LEU A 169 21.53 0.38 1.40
CA LEU A 169 21.32 -0.74 2.33
C LEU A 169 21.27 -0.27 3.79
N GLU A 170 22.11 0.69 4.18
CA GLU A 170 22.14 1.24 5.55
C GLU A 170 20.81 1.86 5.98
N VAL A 171 20.07 2.45 5.05
CA VAL A 171 18.75 3.08 5.31
C VAL A 171 17.57 2.18 4.97
N GLY A 172 17.80 0.90 4.64
CA GLY A 172 16.74 -0.06 4.35
C GLY A 172 16.09 0.12 2.98
N TYR A 173 16.82 0.66 1.99
CA TYR A 173 16.39 0.73 0.59
C TYR A 173 16.81 -0.54 -0.15
N ASP A 174 16.12 -1.63 0.16
CA ASP A 174 16.42 -2.98 -0.35
C ASP A 174 15.21 -3.66 -1.02
N CYS A 175 14.08 -2.95 -1.15
CA CYS A 175 12.89 -3.50 -1.81
C CYS A 175 13.17 -3.75 -3.30
N PRO A 176 12.69 -4.85 -3.90
CA PRO A 176 12.88 -5.08 -5.33
C PRO A 176 12.25 -3.97 -6.20
N CYS A 177 12.83 -3.76 -7.38
CA CYS A 177 12.37 -2.79 -8.39
C CYS A 177 12.39 -1.30 -7.96
N GLN A 178 13.07 -0.92 -6.87
CA GLN A 178 13.14 0.48 -6.41
C GLN A 178 13.67 1.44 -7.47
N PHE A 179 14.81 1.11 -8.08
CA PHE A 179 15.40 1.92 -9.15
C PHE A 179 14.40 2.16 -10.28
N ALA A 180 13.70 1.12 -10.70
CA ALA A 180 12.77 1.18 -11.81
C ALA A 180 11.57 2.10 -11.50
N VAL A 181 10.97 1.96 -10.31
CA VAL A 181 9.86 2.83 -9.88
C VAL A 181 10.28 4.28 -9.75
N ILE A 182 11.44 4.55 -9.14
CA ILE A 182 11.93 5.90 -8.91
C ILE A 182 12.23 6.61 -10.23
N ASN A 183 12.83 5.90 -11.19
CA ASN A 183 13.15 6.43 -12.52
C ASN A 183 12.00 6.25 -13.53
N ALA A 184 10.75 6.13 -13.05
CA ALA A 184 9.53 6.10 -13.88
C ALA A 184 9.52 5.02 -14.99
N LEU A 185 10.11 3.85 -14.72
CA LEU A 185 10.07 2.73 -15.65
C LEU A 185 8.79 1.92 -15.42
N ALA A 186 8.11 1.57 -16.51
CA ALA A 186 6.94 0.70 -16.43
C ALA A 186 7.32 -0.74 -16.11
N PRO A 187 6.55 -1.45 -15.26
CA PRO A 187 6.87 -2.82 -14.89
C PRO A 187 6.66 -3.79 -16.06
N THR A 188 7.49 -4.84 -16.12
CA THR A 188 7.16 -6.01 -16.94
C THR A 188 6.02 -6.83 -16.32
N LYS A 189 5.54 -7.84 -17.05
CA LYS A 189 4.56 -8.79 -16.49
C LYS A 189 5.15 -9.55 -15.31
N GLU A 190 6.40 -10.02 -15.41
CA GLU A 190 7.05 -10.73 -14.31
C GLU A 190 7.26 -9.82 -13.08
N GLU A 191 7.58 -8.54 -13.29
CA GLU A 191 7.73 -7.58 -12.19
C GLU A 191 6.41 -7.23 -11.51
N MET A 192 5.27 -7.34 -12.20
CA MET A 192 3.96 -7.20 -11.55
C MET A 192 3.55 -8.45 -10.76
N GLU A 193 4.15 -9.62 -10.99
CA GLU A 193 3.78 -10.84 -10.29
C GLU A 193 4.29 -10.86 -8.84
N LEU A 194 3.44 -11.33 -7.94
CA LEU A 194 3.81 -11.60 -6.56
C LEU A 194 4.77 -12.78 -6.46
N GLN A 195 5.83 -12.61 -5.67
CA GLN A 195 6.85 -13.65 -5.50
C GLN A 195 6.55 -14.50 -4.26
N SER A 196 6.20 -15.77 -4.45
CA SER A 196 5.89 -16.68 -3.34
C SER A 196 7.07 -16.84 -2.39
N SER A 197 6.85 -16.64 -1.10
CA SER A 197 7.79 -16.99 -0.04
C SER A 197 7.62 -18.46 0.34
N ARG A 198 8.74 -19.17 0.49
CA ARG A 198 8.76 -20.59 0.91
C ARG A 198 8.72 -20.77 2.42
N SER A 199 8.93 -19.70 3.19
CA SER A 199 9.00 -19.72 4.64
C SER A 199 8.02 -18.72 5.25
N TYR A 200 7.63 -18.99 6.50
CA TYR A 200 6.90 -18.02 7.32
C TYR A 200 7.75 -16.72 7.42
N PRO A 201 7.18 -15.56 7.06
CA PRO A 201 7.95 -14.33 6.88
C PRO A 201 8.18 -13.54 8.18
N TYR A 202 7.46 -13.87 9.25
CA TYR A 202 7.55 -13.17 10.54
C TYR A 202 8.39 -13.95 11.54
N SER A 203 9.13 -13.23 12.38
CA SER A 203 9.95 -13.83 13.43
C SER A 203 9.08 -14.26 14.62
N ILE A 204 9.07 -15.56 14.94
CA ILE A 204 8.29 -16.16 16.03
C ILE A 204 8.93 -15.95 17.43
N TYR A 205 9.76 -14.92 17.61
CA TYR A 205 10.45 -14.71 18.89
C TYR A 205 9.50 -14.05 19.90
N VAL A 206 8.92 -14.91 20.75
CA VAL A 206 8.20 -14.60 21.99
C VAL A 206 9.19 -14.25 23.10
#